data_AF-A0A7S1HYY0-F1
#
_entry.id   AF-A0A7S1HYY0-F1
#
_cell.length_a   1.000
_cell.length_b   1.000
_cell.length_c   1.000
_cell.angle_alpha   90.00
_cell.angle_beta   90.00
_cell.angle_gamma   90.00
#
_symmetry.space_group_name_H-M   'P 1'
#
loop_
_entity.id
_entity.type
_entity.pdbx_description
1 polymer ?
#
loop_
_entity_poly.entity_id
_entity_poly.type
_entity_poly.pdbx_seq_one_letter_code
_entity_poly.pdbx_strand_id
1 'polypeptide(L)'
;TTCIGAGLGMLRGIQFPFVLIDETTQAVEPAALIPLFHGSLQVVMVGDQCQLPPTVASGEAARAGFDISIFDRLIGNGMETLILDTQYRMHPSISAFPSHRFYKGRIKDGVDALDRLLPYTGLRSAFPDPKSNVSILNVDGVEFSQGTSKSNTQEAICVA
;
A
#
# COMPACT_ATOMS: atom_id res chain seq x y z
N THR A 1 0.71 -18.14 -0.25
CA THR A 1 -0.69 -18.22 0.19
C THR A 1 -1.04 -16.95 0.94
N THR A 2 -2.32 -16.60 1.13
CA THR A 2 -2.70 -15.48 2.01
C THR A 2 -2.54 -15.90 3.48
N CYS A 3 -2.47 -14.94 4.41
CA CYS A 3 -2.32 -15.28 5.83
C CYS A 3 -3.47 -16.18 6.34
N ILE A 4 -4.71 -15.88 5.95
CA ILE A 4 -5.87 -16.76 6.25
C ILE A 4 -5.74 -18.12 5.56
N GLY A 5 -5.28 -18.12 4.30
CA GLY A 5 -5.05 -19.34 3.52
C GLY A 5 -3.99 -20.27 4.12
N ALA A 6 -3.10 -19.76 4.98
CA ALA A 6 -2.14 -20.59 5.69
C ALA A 6 -2.82 -21.58 6.67
N GLY A 7 -4.01 -21.23 7.19
CA GLY A 7 -4.79 -22.09 8.08
C GLY A 7 -5.58 -23.20 7.39
N LEU A 8 -5.53 -23.29 6.06
CA LEU A 8 -6.24 -24.34 5.32
C LEU A 8 -5.63 -25.72 5.63
N GLY A 9 -6.51 -26.74 5.68
CA GLY A 9 -6.13 -28.10 6.07
C GLY A 9 -5.01 -28.73 5.24
N MET A 10 -4.77 -28.24 4.03
CA MET A 10 -3.67 -28.68 3.15
C MET A 10 -2.28 -28.45 3.76
N LEU A 11 -2.13 -27.46 4.65
CA LEU A 11 -0.86 -27.13 5.29
C LEU A 11 -0.76 -27.69 6.72
N ARG A 12 -1.76 -28.46 7.17
CA ARG A 12 -1.78 -29.03 8.51
C ARG A 12 -0.62 -30.01 8.70
N GLY A 13 0.12 -29.85 9.80
CA GLY A 13 1.27 -30.69 10.12
C GLY A 13 2.54 -30.35 9.36
N ILE A 14 2.50 -29.43 8.39
CA ILE A 14 3.69 -28.89 7.75
C ILE A 14 4.24 -27.76 8.62
N GLN A 15 5.55 -27.81 8.87
CA GLN A 15 6.27 -26.77 9.59
C GLN A 15 6.97 -25.82 8.61
N PHE A 16 6.93 -24.53 8.92
CA PHE A 16 7.62 -23.47 8.20
C PHE A 16 8.53 -22.71 9.17
N PRO A 17 9.78 -23.20 9.38
CA PRO A 17 10.75 -22.53 10.25
C PRO A 17 11.05 -21.09 9.86
N PHE A 18 10.93 -20.77 8.56
CA PHE A 18 11.14 -19.44 8.02
C PHE A 18 9.84 -18.94 7.40
N VAL A 19 9.33 -17.81 7.89
CA VAL A 19 8.10 -17.19 7.38
C VAL A 19 8.40 -15.76 6.94
N LEU A 20 8.02 -15.44 5.71
CA LEU A 20 8.01 -14.08 5.20
C LEU A 20 6.55 -13.66 4.99
N ILE A 21 6.18 -12.51 5.55
CA ILE A 21 4.85 -11.91 5.36
C ILE A 21 5.05 -10.56 4.70
N ASP A 22 4.47 -10.39 3.51
CA ASP A 22 4.44 -9.12 2.78
C ASP A 22 3.10 -8.40 3.03
N GLU A 23 3.09 -7.08 2.89
CA GLU A 23 1.92 -6.22 3.17
C GLU A 23 1.32 -6.46 4.58
N THR A 24 2.19 -6.74 5.57
CA THR A 24 1.78 -7.12 6.93
C THR A 24 0.96 -6.02 7.62
N THR A 25 1.20 -4.75 7.26
CA THR A 25 0.45 -3.60 7.77
C THR A 25 -1.02 -3.60 7.34
N GLN A 26 -1.39 -4.31 6.28
CA GLN A 26 -2.77 -4.41 5.80
C GLN A 26 -3.57 -5.55 6.44
N ALA A 27 -2.93 -6.42 7.24
CA ALA A 27 -3.57 -7.56 7.88
C ALA A 27 -3.91 -7.27 9.35
N VAL A 28 -5.14 -7.61 9.76
CA VAL A 28 -5.47 -7.65 11.20
C VAL A 28 -4.55 -8.65 11.89
N GLU A 29 -4.09 -8.34 13.10
CA GLU A 29 -3.09 -9.16 13.80
C GLU A 29 -3.45 -10.66 13.83
N PRO A 30 -4.70 -11.08 14.17
CA PRO A 30 -5.03 -12.49 14.19
C PRO A 30 -4.83 -13.19 12.84
N ALA A 31 -5.06 -12.49 11.73
CA ALA A 31 -4.84 -13.05 10.40
C ALA A 31 -3.34 -13.27 10.15
N ALA A 32 -2.50 -12.27 10.47
CA ALA A 32 -1.05 -12.34 10.31
C ALA A 32 -0.39 -13.41 11.19
N LEU A 33 -0.99 -13.76 12.33
CA LEU A 33 -0.50 -14.81 13.24
C LEU A 33 -0.68 -16.23 12.69
N ILE A 34 -1.68 -16.49 11.85
CA ILE A 34 -1.99 -17.83 11.32
C ILE A 34 -0.75 -18.53 10.73
N PRO A 35 -0.01 -17.93 9.77
CA PRO A 35 1.20 -18.58 9.23
C PRO A 35 2.29 -18.80 10.28
N LEU A 36 2.34 -18.02 11.36
CA LEU A 36 3.38 -18.13 12.40
C LEU A 36 3.20 -19.37 13.28
N PHE A 37 1.97 -19.85 13.42
CA PHE A 37 1.65 -21.06 14.20
C PHE A 37 2.13 -22.37 13.57
N HIS A 38 2.69 -22.32 12.35
CA HIS A 38 3.30 -23.48 11.70
C HIS A 38 4.76 -23.73 12.15
N GLY A 39 5.09 -23.48 13.41
CA GLY A 39 6.44 -23.72 13.94
C GLY A 39 7.50 -22.76 13.42
N SER A 40 7.14 -21.49 13.23
CA SER A 40 8.09 -20.46 12.80
C SER A 40 9.20 -20.24 13.85
N LEU A 41 10.44 -20.20 13.37
CA LEU A 41 11.65 -19.91 14.16
C LEU A 41 12.23 -18.54 13.79
N GLN A 42 12.07 -18.14 12.53
CA GLN A 42 12.48 -16.83 12.02
C GLN A 42 11.35 -16.25 11.17
N VAL A 43 11.04 -14.98 11.43
CA VAL A 43 9.98 -14.26 10.75
C VAL A 43 10.54 -12.96 10.17
N VAL A 44 10.22 -12.70 8.91
CA VAL A 44 10.47 -11.40 8.26
C VAL A 44 9.11 -10.81 7.90
N MET A 45 8.81 -9.63 8.43
CA MET A 45 7.61 -8.88 8.08
C MET A 45 8.01 -7.69 7.23
N VAL A 46 7.32 -7.54 6.11
CA VAL A 46 7.43 -6.40 5.20
C VAL A 46 6.08 -5.70 5.19
N GLY A 47 6.12 -4.37 5.21
CA GLY A 47 4.95 -3.51 5.26
C GLY A 47 5.33 -2.05 5.38
N ASP A 48 4.32 -1.19 5.29
CA ASP A 48 4.48 0.25 5.30
C ASP A 48 3.37 0.91 6.14
N GLN A 49 3.76 1.56 7.24
CA GLN A 49 2.84 2.19 8.18
C GLN A 49 2.18 3.45 7.62
N CYS A 50 2.71 3.99 6.51
CA CYS A 50 2.16 5.16 5.82
C CYS A 50 1.14 4.79 4.73
N GLN A 51 0.92 3.49 4.49
CA GLN A 51 -0.08 2.99 3.54
C GLN A 51 -1.37 2.54 4.27
N LEU A 52 -2.20 1.75 3.59
CA LEU A 52 -3.52 1.36 4.11
C LEU A 52 -3.37 0.49 5.37
N PRO A 53 -4.11 0.79 6.45
CA PRO A 53 -4.23 -0.10 7.60
C PRO A 53 -5.18 -1.27 7.28
N PRO A 54 -5.31 -2.26 8.19
CA PRO A 54 -6.30 -3.32 8.07
C PRO A 54 -7.72 -2.77 7.99
N THR A 55 -8.52 -3.31 7.07
CA THR A 55 -9.93 -2.90 6.92
C THR A 55 -10.81 -3.59 7.96
N VAL A 56 -11.40 -2.82 8.88
CA VAL A 56 -12.30 -3.31 9.92
C VAL A 56 -13.68 -2.67 9.77
N ALA A 57 -14.70 -3.49 9.47
CA ALA A 57 -16.06 -3.00 9.24
C ALA A 57 -16.75 -2.50 10.52
N SER A 58 -16.46 -3.11 11.67
CA SER A 58 -17.03 -2.68 12.96
C SER A 58 -16.24 -1.50 13.52
N GLY A 59 -16.87 -0.34 13.59
CA GLY A 59 -16.27 0.84 14.19
C GLY A 59 -15.97 0.68 15.69
N GLU A 60 -16.71 -0.17 16.41
CA GLU A 60 -16.40 -0.51 17.80
C GLU A 60 -15.12 -1.33 17.89
N ALA A 61 -14.96 -2.35 17.04
CA ALA A 61 -13.76 -3.18 17.02
C ALA A 61 -12.52 -2.37 16.60
N ALA A 62 -12.65 -1.48 15.62
CA ALA A 62 -11.57 -0.57 15.24
C ALA A 62 -11.16 0.33 16.42
N ARG A 63 -12.12 0.93 17.13
CA ARG A 63 -11.83 1.73 18.35
C ARG A 63 -11.19 0.90 19.47
N ALA A 64 -11.46 -0.40 19.52
CA ALA A 64 -10.81 -1.32 20.44
C ALA A 64 -9.41 -1.78 19.98
N GLY A 65 -8.92 -1.28 18.83
CA GLY A 65 -7.59 -1.55 18.30
C GLY A 65 -7.50 -2.76 17.37
N PHE A 66 -8.62 -3.25 16.83
CA PHE A 66 -8.62 -4.39 15.92
C PHE A 66 -8.01 -4.07 14.54
N ASP A 67 -7.94 -2.79 14.19
CA ASP A 67 -7.23 -2.25 13.03
C ASP A 67 -5.74 -2.02 13.28
N ILE A 68 -5.21 -2.36 14.46
CA ILE A 68 -3.77 -2.29 14.73
C ILE A 68 -3.11 -3.59 14.25
N SER A 69 -2.35 -3.49 13.15
CA SER A 69 -1.57 -4.61 12.60
C SER A 69 -0.49 -5.08 13.58
N ILE A 70 -0.04 -6.34 13.44
CA ILE A 70 1.09 -6.84 14.25
C ILE A 70 2.37 -6.03 13.99
N PHE A 71 2.56 -5.56 12.75
CA PHE A 71 3.69 -4.73 12.36
C PHE A 71 3.71 -3.42 13.15
N ASP A 72 2.59 -2.70 13.18
CA ASP A 72 2.47 -1.42 13.91
C ASP A 72 2.62 -1.61 15.42
N ARG A 73 2.04 -2.68 15.97
CA ARG A 73 2.14 -3.01 17.39
C ARG A 73 3.58 -3.29 17.81
N LEU A 74 4.35 -4.04 17.03
CA LEU A 74 5.75 -4.34 17.34
C LEU A 74 6.61 -3.06 17.33
N ILE A 75 6.40 -2.19 16.34
CA ILE A 75 7.09 -0.90 16.25
C ILE A 75 6.72 0.01 17.43
N GLY A 76 5.44 0.06 17.79
CA GLY A 76 4.95 0.79 18.96
C GLY A 76 5.56 0.29 20.28
N ASN A 77 5.99 -0.97 20.33
CA ASN A 77 6.70 -1.57 21.46
C ASN A 77 8.24 -1.48 21.35
N GLY A 78 8.76 -0.66 20.43
CA GLY A 78 10.19 -0.36 20.32
C GLY A 78 10.98 -1.29 19.40
N MET A 79 10.31 -2.11 18.58
CA MET A 79 11.02 -2.88 17.56
C MET A 79 11.56 -1.94 16.48
N GLU A 80 12.87 -2.01 16.24
CA GLU A 80 13.52 -1.25 15.18
C GLU A 80 13.13 -1.77 13.80
N THR A 81 12.96 -0.85 12.85
CA THR A 81 12.65 -1.18 11.45
C THR A 81 13.76 -0.73 10.52
N LEU A 82 13.93 -1.51 9.45
CA LEU A 82 14.74 -1.12 8.32
C LEU A 82 13.84 -0.47 7.26
N ILE A 83 14.13 0.78 6.92
CA ILE A 83 13.43 1.48 5.83
C ILE A 83 14.22 1.31 4.54
N LEU A 84 13.55 0.84 3.49
CA LEU A 84 14.06 0.89 2.13
C LEU A 84 13.79 2.28 1.56
N ASP A 85 14.83 3.10 1.46
CA ASP A 85 14.70 4.54 1.20
C ASP A 85 14.85 4.94 -0.28
N THR A 86 14.99 3.97 -1.18
CA THR A 86 15.21 4.22 -2.61
C THR A 86 14.08 3.59 -3.43
N GLN A 87 13.30 4.42 -4.15
CA GLN A 87 12.20 3.99 -5.00
C GLN A 87 12.67 3.81 -6.44
N TYR A 88 12.17 2.77 -7.10
CA TYR A 88 12.50 2.47 -8.50
C TYR A 88 11.26 2.41 -9.40
N ARG A 89 10.07 2.78 -8.92
CA ARG A 89 8.81 2.61 -9.65
C ARG A 89 8.47 3.81 -10.51
N MET A 90 8.42 5.00 -9.93
CA MET A 90 7.76 6.17 -10.52
C MET A 90 8.75 7.26 -10.95
N HIS A 91 8.32 8.14 -11.85
CA HIS A 91 9.09 9.31 -12.26
C HIS A 91 9.33 10.25 -11.05
N PRO A 92 10.50 10.93 -10.94
CA PRO A 92 10.80 11.84 -9.83
C PRO A 92 9.72 12.90 -9.52
N SER A 93 9.04 13.41 -10.56
CA SER A 93 7.93 14.36 -10.36
C SER A 93 6.71 13.76 -9.64
N ILE A 94 6.52 12.44 -9.71
CA ILE A 94 5.41 11.73 -9.06
C ILE A 94 5.82 11.37 -7.63
N SER A 95 7.03 10.89 -7.39
CA SER A 95 7.53 10.50 -6.05
C SER A 95 7.74 11.71 -5.14
N ALA A 96 8.00 12.90 -5.69
CA ALA A 96 8.26 14.11 -4.94
C ALA A 96 7.18 14.40 -3.88
N PHE A 97 5.89 14.36 -4.24
CA PHE A 97 4.82 14.67 -3.29
C PHE A 97 4.67 13.59 -2.19
N PRO A 98 4.52 12.29 -2.49
CA PRO A 98 4.43 11.26 -1.45
C PRO A 98 5.66 11.22 -0.53
N SER A 99 6.87 11.38 -1.09
CA SER A 99 8.12 11.41 -0.32
C SER A 99 8.09 12.50 0.74
N HIS A 100 7.76 13.75 0.36
CA HIS A 100 7.68 14.86 1.30
C HIS A 100 6.51 14.71 2.28
N ARG A 101 5.34 14.30 1.80
CA ARG A 101 4.10 14.30 2.59
C ARG A 101 4.04 13.21 3.64
N PHE A 102 4.54 12.01 3.33
CA PHE A 102 4.41 10.82 4.17
C PHE A 102 5.75 10.37 4.77
N TYR A 103 6.86 10.59 4.06
CA TYR A 103 8.18 10.06 4.44
C TYR A 103 9.20 11.14 4.79
N LYS A 104 8.77 12.39 5.04
CA LYS A 104 9.64 13.52 5.44
C LYS A 104 10.77 13.78 4.43
N GLY A 105 10.54 13.50 3.15
CA GLY A 105 11.53 13.67 2.07
C GLY A 105 12.65 12.61 2.06
N ARG A 106 12.50 11.51 2.82
CA ARG A 106 13.54 10.47 2.93
C ARG A 106 13.62 9.53 1.73
N ILE A 107 12.57 9.43 0.92
CA ILE A 107 12.55 8.54 -0.25
C ILE A 107 13.31 9.20 -1.39
N LYS A 108 14.36 8.51 -1.86
CA LYS A 108 15.25 8.85 -2.97
C LYS A 108 14.77 8.17 -4.24
N ASP A 109 15.03 8.78 -5.39
CA ASP A 109 14.78 8.17 -6.68
C ASP A 109 16.01 7.37 -7.12
N GLY A 110 15.82 6.08 -7.38
CA GLY A 110 16.82 5.19 -8.00
C GLY A 110 16.68 5.11 -9.52
N VAL A 111 15.88 5.99 -10.11
CA VAL A 111 15.59 6.09 -11.55
C VAL A 111 15.62 7.55 -11.96
N ASP A 112 16.10 7.83 -13.16
CA ASP A 112 16.09 9.16 -13.74
C ASP A 112 14.75 9.48 -14.42
N ALA A 113 14.51 10.76 -14.67
CA ALA A 113 13.35 11.21 -15.44
C ALA A 113 13.27 10.54 -16.83
N LEU A 114 14.42 10.26 -17.43
CA LEU A 114 14.53 9.60 -18.74
C LEU A 114 14.18 8.12 -18.71
N ASP A 115 14.23 7.46 -17.54
CA ASP A 115 13.83 6.06 -17.39
C ASP A 115 12.31 5.88 -17.29
N ARG A 116 11.57 6.99 -17.09
CA ARG A 116 10.13 7.00 -16.84
C ARG A 116 9.42 7.98 -17.77
N LEU A 117 9.78 7.96 -19.06
CA LEU A 117 9.07 8.74 -20.07
C LEU A 117 7.62 8.26 -20.23
N LEU A 118 6.74 9.18 -20.60
CA LEU A 118 5.38 8.82 -20.97
C LEU A 118 5.41 7.89 -22.20
N PRO A 119 4.57 6.84 -22.24
CA PRO A 119 4.59 5.86 -23.31
C PRO A 119 4.20 6.45 -24.68
N TYR A 120 3.46 7.55 -24.69
CA TYR A 120 3.05 8.26 -25.89
C TYR A 120 3.62 9.67 -25.89
N THR A 121 4.45 9.98 -26.89
CA THR A 121 5.12 11.29 -27.05
C THR A 121 4.13 12.45 -27.20
N GLY A 122 2.99 12.21 -27.87
CA GLY A 122 1.92 13.21 -27.99
C GLY A 122 1.20 13.54 -26.68
N LEU A 123 1.36 12.69 -25.65
CA LEU A 123 0.78 12.97 -24.34
C LEU A 123 1.56 14.06 -23.60
N ARG A 124 2.88 14.19 -23.83
CA ARG A 124 3.68 15.26 -23.19
C ARG A 124 3.18 16.66 -23.52
N SER A 125 2.74 16.89 -24.76
CA SER A 125 2.16 18.18 -25.17
C SER A 125 0.79 18.45 -24.57
N ALA A 126 0.10 17.44 -24.04
CA ALA A 126 -1.18 17.59 -23.37
C ALA A 126 -1.05 17.94 -21.88
N PHE A 127 0.15 17.79 -21.29
CA PHE A 127 0.39 18.12 -19.89
C PHE A 127 0.66 19.63 -19.73
N PRO A 128 0.09 20.28 -18.69
CA PRO A 128 0.36 21.69 -18.42
C PRO A 128 1.84 21.99 -18.15
N ASP A 129 2.56 21.07 -17.49
CA ASP A 129 4.01 21.14 -17.27
C ASP A 129 4.72 20.01 -18.03
N PRO A 130 5.51 20.31 -19.08
CA PRO A 130 6.25 19.31 -19.85
C PRO A 130 7.31 18.52 -19.05
N LYS A 131 7.70 19.00 -17.86
CA LYS A 131 8.67 18.34 -16.97
C LYS A 131 8.00 17.43 -15.93
N SER A 132 6.68 17.49 -15.82
CA SER A 132 5.90 16.71 -14.86
C SER A 132 5.11 15.61 -15.56
N ASN A 133 5.21 14.40 -15.05
CA ASN A 133 4.34 13.28 -15.45
C ASN A 133 3.08 13.18 -14.58
N VAL A 134 2.69 14.25 -13.87
CA VAL A 134 1.44 14.33 -13.11
C VAL A 134 0.68 15.60 -13.45
N SER A 135 -0.62 15.48 -13.64
CA SER A 135 -1.57 16.58 -13.84
C SER A 135 -2.86 16.25 -13.10
N ILE A 136 -3.53 17.27 -12.55
CA ILE A 136 -4.84 17.13 -11.91
C ILE A 136 -5.86 17.77 -12.84
N LEU A 137 -6.79 16.96 -13.35
CA LEU A 137 -7.91 17.44 -14.16
C LEU A 137 -9.11 17.72 -13.24
N ASN A 138 -9.52 18.98 -13.16
CA ASN A 138 -10.78 19.31 -12.50
C ASN A 138 -11.95 18.87 -13.40
N VAL A 139 -12.86 18.07 -12.87
CA VAL A 139 -14.08 17.63 -13.55
C VAL A 139 -15.26 18.08 -12.71
N ASP A 140 -16.04 19.02 -13.23
CA ASP A 140 -17.28 19.49 -12.59
C ASP A 140 -18.38 18.44 -12.80
N GLY A 141 -18.29 17.35 -12.03
CA GLY A 141 -19.21 16.21 -12.07
C GLY A 141 -20.16 16.14 -10.87
N VAL A 142 -21.16 15.28 -10.98
CA VAL A 142 -22.11 15.01 -9.89
C VAL A 142 -22.03 13.52 -9.54
N GLU A 143 -21.85 13.21 -8.25
CA GLU A 143 -21.83 11.84 -7.76
C GLU A 143 -23.23 11.21 -7.74
N PHE A 144 -23.33 9.95 -8.17
CA PHE A 144 -24.52 9.11 -8.06
C PHE A 144 -24.25 7.95 -7.09
N SER A 145 -25.21 7.61 -6.24
CA SER A 145 -25.08 6.47 -5.32
C SER A 145 -25.82 5.25 -5.86
N GLN A 146 -25.17 4.09 -5.83
CA GLN A 146 -25.77 2.78 -6.13
C GLN A 146 -25.56 1.86 -4.93
N GLY A 147 -26.58 1.74 -4.09
CA GLY A 147 -26.47 1.05 -2.80
C GLY A 147 -25.49 1.78 -1.89
N THR A 148 -24.42 1.11 -1.48
CA THR A 148 -23.32 1.68 -0.67
C THR A 148 -22.13 2.18 -1.50
N SER A 149 -22.18 2.04 -2.83
CA SER A 149 -21.13 2.49 -3.75
C SER A 149 -21.50 3.81 -4.42
N LYS A 150 -20.50 4.50 -4.99
CA LYS A 150 -20.65 5.76 -5.71
C LYS A 150 -20.10 5.66 -7.13
N SER A 151 -20.64 6.47 -8.03
CA SER A 151 -20.15 6.63 -9.40
C SER A 151 -20.22 8.09 -9.85
N ASN A 152 -19.37 8.48 -10.80
CA ASN A 152 -19.38 9.78 -11.45
C ASN A 152 -19.22 9.60 -12.96
N THR A 153 -20.28 9.88 -13.72
CA THR A 153 -20.30 9.67 -15.17
C THR A 153 -19.41 10.66 -15.91
N GLN A 154 -19.30 11.91 -15.42
CA GLN A 154 -18.45 12.93 -16.03
C GLN A 154 -16.97 12.57 -15.89
N GLU A 155 -16.55 12.10 -14.72
CA GLU A 155 -15.20 11.57 -14.54
C GLU A 155 -14.94 10.35 -15.43
N ALA A 156 -15.91 9.44 -15.53
CA ALA A 156 -15.78 8.25 -16.38
C ALA A 156 -15.59 8.60 -17.86
N ILE A 157 -16.23 9.66 -18.37
CA ILE A 157 -16.04 10.16 -19.74
C ILE A 157 -14.63 10.71 -19.94
N CYS A 158 -14.04 11.37 -18.94
CA CYS A 158 -12.67 11.87 -19.03
C CYS A 158 -11.60 10.76 -18.95
N VAL A 159 -11.92 9.62 -18.35
CA VAL A 159 -11.02 8.45 -18.24
C VAL A 159 -11.05 7.57 -19.48
N ALA A 160 -12.18 7.54 -20.21
CA ALA A 160 -12.40 6.72 -21.41
C ALA A 160 -11.58 7.20 -22.61
#